data_AF-A0A2R4WJU3-F1
#
_entry.id   AF-A0A2R4WJU3-F1
#
_cell.length_a   1.000
_cell.length_b   1.000
_cell.length_c   1.000
_cell.angle_alpha   90.00
_cell.angle_beta   90.00
_cell.angle_gamma   90.00
#
_symmetry.space_group_name_H-M   'P 1'
#
loop_
_entity.id
_entity.type
_entity.pdbx_description
1 polymer ?
#
loop_
_entity_poly.entity_id
_entity_poly.type
_entity_poly.pdbx_seq_one_letter_code
_entity_poly.pdbx_strand_id
1 'polypeptide(L)'
;MSPEKFKSEVQAAYSKAIANTNSWRSYSEQSHRIFDAVAVFGREAGVDLVETSIEAILQEAIQAAAAKRTSLSLVPGKVGKAAFAGMVETLKSMTGLPVSERNGVITLAWAKDEPQLY
;
A
#
# COMPACT_ATOMS: atom_id res chain seq x y z
N MET A 1 15.16 1.01 -1.45
CA MET A 1 14.70 0.89 -0.05
C MET A 1 14.50 -0.59 0.28
N SER A 2 14.89 -1.07 1.46
CA SER A 2 14.78 -2.50 1.80
C SER A 2 13.38 -2.87 2.32
N PRO A 3 12.86 -4.07 2.00
CA PRO A 3 11.54 -4.53 2.43
C PRO A 3 11.39 -4.58 3.95
N GLU A 4 12.46 -4.93 4.67
CA GLU A 4 12.47 -4.93 6.14
C GLU A 4 12.23 -3.53 6.72
N LYS A 5 12.80 -2.50 6.07
CA LYS A 5 12.62 -1.11 6.48
C LYS A 5 11.18 -0.65 6.26
N PHE A 6 10.60 -0.93 5.09
CA PHE A 6 9.20 -0.62 4.78
C PHE A 6 8.26 -1.23 5.82
N LYS A 7 8.39 -2.53 6.06
CA LYS A 7 7.57 -3.27 7.02
C LYS A 7 7.73 -2.72 8.44
N SER A 8 8.96 -2.45 8.87
CA SER A 8 9.24 -1.94 10.21
C SER A 8 8.62 -0.56 10.44
N GLU A 9 8.67 0.34 9.45
CA GLU A 9 8.09 1.68 9.59
C GLU A 9 6.55 1.64 9.67
N VAL A 10 5.91 0.83 8.81
CA VAL A 10 4.46 0.65 8.83
C VAL A 10 3.99 -0.02 10.11
N GLN A 11 4.68 -1.06 10.59
CA GLN A 11 4.34 -1.74 11.85
C GLN A 11 4.58 -0.86 13.08
N ALA A 12 5.64 -0.05 13.08
CA ALA A 12 5.89 0.91 14.16
C ALA A 12 4.78 1.97 14.22
N ALA A 13 4.35 2.49 13.06
CA ALA A 13 3.23 3.43 12.97
C ALA A 13 1.92 2.82 13.46
N TYR A 14 1.61 1.59 13.05
CA TYR A 14 0.42 0.86 13.49
C TYR A 14 0.44 0.60 15.00
N SER A 15 1.54 0.07 15.54
CA SER A 15 1.68 -0.21 16.98
C SER A 15 1.53 1.06 17.81
N LYS A 16 2.11 2.18 17.35
CA LYS A 16 1.97 3.49 18.01
C LYS A 16 0.53 4.01 17.96
N ALA A 17 -0.19 3.76 16.87
CA ALA A 17 -1.58 4.16 16.73
C ALA A 17 -2.50 3.33 17.64
N ILE A 18 -2.32 2.02 17.69
CA ILE A 18 -3.09 1.12 18.58
C ILE A 18 -2.83 1.45 20.05
N ALA A 19 -1.57 1.74 20.43
CA ALA A 19 -1.22 2.18 21.78
C ALA A 19 -1.85 3.53 22.15
N ASN A 20 -2.27 4.33 21.18
CA ASN A 20 -2.89 5.63 21.39
C ASN A 20 -4.43 5.56 21.25
N THR A 21 -5.10 5.36 22.37
CA THR A 21 -6.58 5.26 22.44
C THR A 21 -7.29 6.54 21.97
N ASN A 22 -6.66 7.71 22.14
CA ASN A 22 -7.29 9.02 21.88
C ASN A 22 -7.08 9.56 20.46
N SER A 23 -6.24 8.96 19.62
CA SER A 23 -6.00 9.47 18.26
C SER A 23 -6.98 8.86 17.26
N TRP A 24 -8.13 9.50 17.07
CA TRP A 24 -8.93 9.33 15.86
C TRP A 24 -8.32 10.19 14.76
N ARG A 25 -7.45 9.60 13.93
CA ARG A 25 -6.98 10.24 12.69
C ARG A 25 -7.96 9.89 11.59
N SER A 26 -8.65 10.91 11.06
CA SER A 26 -9.48 10.75 9.87
C SER A 26 -8.54 10.42 8.69
N TYR A 27 -8.68 9.22 8.14
CA TYR A 27 -7.93 8.78 6.96
C TYR A 27 -8.80 8.96 5.74
N SER A 28 -8.38 9.84 4.83
CA SER A 28 -8.94 9.95 3.50
C SER A 28 -8.00 9.20 2.56
N GLU A 29 -8.51 8.15 1.92
CA GLU A 29 -7.74 7.32 1.00
C GLU A 29 -7.37 8.16 -0.24
N GLN A 30 -6.08 8.55 -0.36
CA GLN A 30 -5.57 9.30 -1.52
C GLN A 30 -4.83 8.39 -2.50
N SER A 31 -5.02 7.07 -2.40
CA SER A 31 -4.35 6.06 -3.24
C SER A 31 -4.54 6.28 -4.74
N HIS A 32 -5.67 6.87 -5.14
CA HIS A 32 -5.95 7.29 -6.52
C HIS A 32 -4.95 8.33 -7.05
N ARG A 33 -4.39 9.20 -6.20
CA ARG A 33 -3.40 10.22 -6.59
C ARG A 33 -2.00 9.65 -6.79
N ILE A 34 -1.71 8.49 -6.20
CA ILE A 34 -0.37 7.87 -6.27
C ILE A 34 -0.05 7.42 -7.71
N PHE A 35 -1.07 7.05 -8.47
CA PHE A 35 -0.95 6.52 -9.83
C PHE A 35 -1.70 7.37 -10.88
N ASP A 36 -1.91 8.66 -10.59
CA ASP A 36 -2.69 9.58 -11.44
C ASP A 36 -1.99 9.87 -12.78
N ALA A 37 -0.69 9.63 -12.87
CA ALA A 37 0.13 10.00 -14.02
C ALA A 37 0.31 8.83 -15.00
N VAL A 38 -0.31 8.97 -16.17
CA VAL A 38 -0.03 8.22 -17.42
C VAL A 38 -0.58 6.79 -17.47
N ALA A 39 -1.14 6.43 -18.63
CA ALA A 39 -1.62 5.08 -18.87
C ALA A 39 -0.43 4.14 -19.11
N VAL A 40 -0.26 3.15 -18.24
CA VAL A 40 0.93 2.28 -18.22
C VAL A 40 0.59 0.93 -18.83
N PHE A 41 1.24 0.61 -19.95
CA PHE A 41 1.03 -0.62 -20.70
C PHE A 41 2.36 -1.36 -20.91
N GLY A 42 2.77 -2.14 -19.92
CA GLY A 42 3.99 -2.95 -19.96
C GLY A 42 4.44 -3.35 -18.57
N ARG A 43 4.91 -4.59 -18.38
CA ARG A 43 5.34 -5.10 -17.07
C ARG A 43 6.41 -4.22 -16.45
N GLU A 44 7.44 -3.88 -17.22
CA GLU A 44 8.54 -3.00 -16.79
C GLU A 44 8.06 -1.59 -16.46
N ALA A 45 7.10 -1.07 -17.22
CA ALA A 45 6.53 0.25 -16.92
C ALA A 45 5.70 0.24 -15.62
N GLY A 46 5.08 -0.89 -15.27
CA GLY A 46 4.45 -1.08 -13.96
C GLY A 46 5.48 -1.20 -12.82
N VAL A 47 6.63 -1.83 -13.08
CA VAL A 47 7.74 -1.90 -12.12
C VAL A 47 8.28 -0.49 -11.84
N ASP A 48 8.61 0.26 -12.89
CA ASP A 48 9.17 1.63 -12.80
C ASP A 48 8.22 2.59 -12.07
N LEU A 49 6.91 2.47 -12.33
CA LEU A 49 5.88 3.25 -11.63
C LEU A 49 5.88 2.97 -10.12
N VAL A 50 6.00 1.70 -9.71
CA VAL A 50 6.06 1.34 -8.28
C VAL A 50 7.37 1.82 -7.67
N GLU A 51 8.50 1.65 -8.36
CA GLU A 51 9.80 2.11 -7.86
C GLU A 51 9.84 3.62 -7.65
N THR A 52 9.26 4.38 -8.58
CA THR A 52 9.16 5.84 -8.49
C THR A 52 8.18 6.29 -7.40
N SER A 53 7.08 5.56 -7.21
CA SER A 53 6.05 5.91 -6.23
C SER A 53 6.21 5.21 -4.87
N ILE A 54 7.27 4.42 -4.64
CA ILE A 54 7.40 3.59 -3.43
C ILE A 54 7.42 4.41 -2.14
N GLU A 55 8.01 5.61 -2.17
CA GLU A 55 8.05 6.52 -1.03
C GLU A 55 6.65 7.09 -0.73
N ALA A 56 5.89 7.43 -1.77
CA ALA A 56 4.50 7.87 -1.61
C ALA A 56 3.61 6.74 -1.08
N ILE A 57 3.81 5.51 -1.56
CA ILE A 57 3.13 4.31 -1.06
C ILE A 57 3.47 4.05 0.40
N LEU A 58 4.74 4.22 0.79
CA LEU A 58 5.16 4.11 2.19
C LEU A 58 4.45 5.15 3.06
N GLN A 59 4.46 6.42 2.66
CA GLN A 59 3.81 7.49 3.42
C GLN A 59 2.32 7.20 3.57
N GLU A 60 1.65 6.76 2.52
CA GLU A 60 0.24 6.39 2.56
C GLU A 60 -0.01 5.18 3.47
N ALA A 61 0.86 4.16 3.44
CA ALA A 61 0.78 3.01 4.34
C ALA A 61 1.00 3.41 5.80
N ILE A 62 1.94 4.32 6.09
CA ILE A 62 2.15 4.88 7.43
C ILE A 62 0.93 5.68 7.88
N GLN A 63 0.31 6.46 7.01
CA GLN A 63 -0.91 7.21 7.34
C GLN A 63 -2.10 6.29 7.62
N ALA A 64 -2.29 5.26 6.79
CA ALA A 64 -3.31 4.24 6.99
C ALA A 64 -3.08 3.47 8.31
N ALA A 65 -1.84 3.04 8.57
CA ALA A 65 -1.44 2.40 9.81
C ALA A 65 -1.66 3.33 11.03
N ALA A 66 -1.32 4.62 10.89
CA ALA A 66 -1.55 5.63 11.91
C ALA A 66 -3.04 5.86 12.20
N ALA A 67 -3.91 5.57 11.23
CA ALA A 67 -5.36 5.57 11.37
C ALA A 67 -5.92 4.20 11.79
N LYS A 68 -5.08 3.31 12.32
CA LYS A 68 -5.45 1.96 12.79
C LYS A 68 -6.01 1.05 11.69
N ARG A 69 -5.68 1.31 10.42
CA ARG A 69 -5.95 0.38 9.33
C ARG A 69 -4.96 -0.77 9.36
N THR A 70 -5.44 -1.96 9.01
CA THR A 70 -4.69 -3.22 8.91
C THR A 70 -4.08 -3.42 7.52
N SER A 71 -4.58 -2.69 6.52
CA SER A 71 -4.17 -2.76 5.12
C SER A 71 -4.31 -1.42 4.38
N LEU A 72 -3.57 -1.27 3.28
CA LEU A 72 -3.70 -0.21 2.29
C LEU A 72 -4.27 -0.77 0.99
N SER A 73 -5.31 -0.14 0.45
CA SER A 73 -5.85 -0.43 -0.87
C SER A 73 -5.32 0.59 -1.88
N LEU A 74 -4.62 0.11 -2.89
CA LEU A 74 -4.09 0.87 -4.00
C LEU A 74 -4.94 0.60 -5.24
N VAL A 75 -5.52 1.66 -5.81
CA VAL A 75 -6.29 1.58 -7.05
C VAL A 75 -5.47 2.21 -8.18
N PRO A 76 -4.66 1.42 -8.90
CA PRO A 76 -3.97 1.92 -10.08
C PRO A 76 -5.01 2.27 -11.15
N GLY A 77 -5.00 3.52 -11.63
CA GLY A 77 -6.01 4.03 -12.57
C GLY A 77 -5.98 3.33 -13.93
N LYS A 78 -5.25 3.90 -14.89
CA LYS A 78 -5.18 3.38 -16.28
C LYS A 78 -3.98 2.45 -16.48
N VAL A 79 -3.99 1.30 -15.81
CA VAL A 79 -2.87 0.34 -15.89
C VAL A 79 -3.30 -0.93 -16.63
N GLY A 80 -2.56 -1.30 -17.67
CA GLY A 80 -2.78 -2.54 -18.40
C GLY A 80 -2.44 -3.77 -17.56
N LYS A 81 -3.05 -4.93 -17.86
CA LYS A 81 -2.86 -6.18 -17.08
C LYS A 81 -1.39 -6.56 -16.84
N ALA A 82 -0.53 -6.39 -17.85
CA ALA A 82 0.89 -6.69 -17.73
C ALA A 82 1.62 -5.74 -16.78
N ALA A 83 1.29 -4.44 -16.82
CA ALA A 83 1.83 -3.46 -15.89
C ALA A 83 1.33 -3.72 -14.47
N PHE A 84 0.05 -4.05 -14.30
CA PHE A 84 -0.54 -4.39 -13.01
C PHE A 84 0.17 -5.59 -12.36
N ALA A 85 0.44 -6.65 -13.12
CA ALA A 85 1.21 -7.80 -12.64
C ALA A 85 2.64 -7.39 -12.21
N GLY A 86 3.31 -6.55 -13.00
CA GLY A 86 4.61 -5.98 -12.65
C GLY A 86 4.57 -5.18 -11.35
N MET A 87 3.53 -4.36 -11.16
CA MET A 87 3.34 -3.59 -9.92
C MET A 87 3.18 -4.51 -8.70
N VAL A 88 2.35 -5.56 -8.81
CA VAL A 88 2.10 -6.50 -7.71
C VAL A 88 3.37 -7.26 -7.32
N GLU A 89 4.12 -7.76 -8.31
CA GLU A 89 5.39 -8.46 -8.07
C GLU A 89 6.43 -7.54 -7.42
N THR A 90 6.58 -6.32 -7.94
CA THR A 90 7.50 -5.32 -7.39
C THR A 90 7.10 -4.91 -5.98
N LEU A 91 5.82 -4.66 -5.71
CA LEU A 91 5.34 -4.34 -4.37
C LEU A 91 5.62 -5.47 -3.39
N LYS A 92 5.41 -6.73 -3.80
CA LYS A 92 5.71 -7.89 -2.97
C LYS A 92 7.21 -7.98 -2.66
N SER A 93 8.06 -7.75 -3.66
CA SER A 93 9.52 -7.76 -3.52
C SER A 93 10.05 -6.62 -2.64
N MET A 94 9.55 -5.40 -2.87
CA MET A 94 10.05 -4.18 -2.22
C MET A 94 9.48 -3.94 -0.82
N THR A 95 8.28 -4.43 -0.52
CA THR A 95 7.63 -4.21 0.79
C THR A 95 7.77 -5.41 1.72
N GLY A 96 7.94 -6.62 1.17
CA GLY A 96 7.94 -7.86 1.96
C GLY A 96 6.63 -8.13 2.70
N LEU A 97 5.56 -7.39 2.35
CA LEU A 97 4.22 -7.54 2.92
C LEU A 97 3.38 -8.50 2.06
N PRO A 98 2.37 -9.16 2.64
CA PRO A 98 1.35 -9.85 1.87
C PRO A 98 0.59 -8.85 0.99
N VAL A 99 0.77 -9.02 -0.33
CA VAL A 99 0.09 -8.26 -1.37
C VAL A 99 -0.97 -9.17 -2.01
N SER A 100 -2.21 -8.70 -2.08
CA SER A 100 -3.31 -9.38 -2.77
C SER A 100 -3.88 -8.49 -3.87
N GLU A 101 -4.27 -9.09 -4.99
CA GLU A 101 -4.98 -8.39 -6.06
C GLU A 101 -6.46 -8.83 -6.10
N ARG A 102 -7.37 -7.87 -6.18
CA ARG A 102 -8.81 -8.15 -6.37
C ARG A 102 -9.46 -7.05 -7.17
N ASN A 103 -10.13 -7.41 -8.28
CA ASN A 103 -10.87 -6.48 -9.14
C ASN A 103 -10.07 -5.24 -9.59
N GLY A 104 -8.77 -5.38 -9.84
CA GLY A 104 -7.91 -4.25 -10.23
C GLY A 104 -7.47 -3.35 -9.06
N VAL A 105 -7.66 -3.81 -7.83
CA VAL A 105 -7.15 -3.17 -6.60
C VAL A 105 -6.02 -4.02 -6.04
N ILE A 106 -4.94 -3.36 -5.62
CA ILE A 106 -3.80 -4.00 -4.95
C ILE A 106 -3.92 -3.69 -3.45
N THR A 107 -4.08 -4.72 -2.63
CA THR A 107 -4.17 -4.58 -1.17
C THR A 107 -2.86 -5.03 -0.52
N LEU A 108 -2.23 -4.13 0.23
CA LEU A 108 -1.06 -4.43 1.07
C LEU A 108 -1.51 -4.57 2.52
N ALA A 109 -1.39 -5.76 3.10
CA ALA A 109 -1.73 -5.98 4.51
C ALA A 109 -0.48 -6.03 5.39
N TRP A 110 -0.52 -5.39 6.57
CA TRP A 110 0.58 -5.43 7.56
C TRP A 110 0.13 -5.92 8.93
N ALA A 111 -1.17 -6.05 9.15
CA ALA A 111 -1.76 -6.75 10.27
C ALA A 111 -2.81 -7.73 9.74
N LYS A 112 -3.03 -8.84 10.45
CA LYS A 112 -4.23 -9.64 10.21
C LYS A 112 -5.41 -8.76 10.56
N ASP A 113 -6.36 -8.66 9.64
CA ASP A 113 -7.69 -8.17 10.00
C ASP A 113 -8.21 -9.14 11.06
N GLU A 114 -8.14 -8.75 12.34
CA GLU A 114 -9.05 -9.34 13.30
C GLU A 114 -10.42 -8.82 12.89
N PRO A 115 -11.33 -9.69 12.40
CA PRO A 115 -12.66 -9.25 12.06
C PRO A 115 -13.22 -8.58 13.31
N GLN A 116 -13.54 -7.30 13.22
CA GLN A 116 -14.31 -6.63 14.26
C GLN A 116 -15.65 -7.34 14.27
N LEU A 117 -15.78 -8.27 15.22
CA LEU A 117 -17.00 -8.97 15.59
C LEU A 117 -18.14 -7.95 15.68
N TYR A 118 -19.13 -8.14 14.82
CA TYR A 118 -20.50 -7.68 15.03
C TYR A 118 -21.43 -8.86 14.84
#